data_AF-A0A5B0D9G2-F1
#
_entry.id   AF-A0A5B0D9G2-F1
#
_cell.length_a   1.000
_cell.length_b   1.000
_cell.length_c   1.000
_cell.angle_alpha   90.00
_cell.angle_beta   90.00
_cell.angle_gamma   90.00
#
_symmetry.space_group_name_H-M   'P 1'
#
loop_
_entity.id
_entity.type
_entity.pdbx_description
1 polymer ?
#
loop_
_entity_poly.entity_id
_entity_poly.type
_entity_poly.pdbx_seq_one_letter_code
_entity_poly.pdbx_strand_id
1 'polypeptide(L)'
;MQANVLEWSHSLRDLIDTQDELIVFTLALIMGAMAIDFLTGTLAAKLNPNIEFRSKEGINGIIRKIASIALLAFCIPLSILLPEGIGLGALQILYFGYLFFELKSILENFDKLGINTTFFREFVEKISNSDKNDKK
;
A
#
# COMPACT_ATOMS: atom_id res chain seq x y z
N MET A 1 -23.36 -27.64 -3.46
CA MET A 1 -22.56 -27.02 -2.39
C MET A 1 -21.49 -26.14 -3.04
N GLN A 2 -21.86 -24.95 -3.53
CA GLN A 2 -20.94 -23.99 -4.18
C GLN A 2 -21.34 -22.52 -3.93
N ALA A 3 -22.01 -22.21 -2.81
CA ALA A 3 -22.48 -20.84 -2.53
C ALA A 3 -21.58 -20.00 -1.60
N ASN A 4 -20.62 -20.60 -0.87
CA ASN A 4 -19.93 -19.89 0.22
C ASN A 4 -18.66 -19.11 -0.17
N VAL A 5 -18.13 -19.28 -1.39
CA VAL A 5 -16.81 -18.72 -1.74
C VAL A 5 -16.90 -17.30 -2.31
N LEU A 6 -18.10 -16.77 -2.58
CA LEU A 6 -18.27 -15.41 -3.13
C LEU A 6 -19.01 -14.42 -2.20
N GLU A 7 -19.68 -14.87 -1.13
CA GLU A 7 -20.46 -13.96 -0.26
C GLU A 7 -19.60 -12.87 0.38
N TRP A 8 -18.40 -13.22 0.86
CA TRP A 8 -17.48 -12.24 1.45
C TRP A 8 -17.04 -11.17 0.44
N SER A 9 -16.97 -11.52 -0.85
CA SER A 9 -16.65 -10.55 -1.90
C SER A 9 -17.79 -9.59 -2.19
N HIS A 10 -19.05 -10.01 -1.99
CA HIS A 10 -20.21 -9.13 -2.06
C HIS A 10 -20.20 -8.15 -0.89
N SER A 11 -19.95 -8.61 0.34
CA SER A 11 -19.79 -7.71 1.49
C SER A 11 -18.67 -6.69 1.28
N LEU A 12 -17.56 -7.06 0.64
CA LEU A 12 -16.49 -6.10 0.30
C LEU A 12 -16.91 -5.09 -0.76
N ARG A 13 -17.75 -5.48 -1.73
CA ARG A 13 -18.30 -4.59 -2.75
C ARG A 13 -19.31 -3.62 -2.16
N ASP A 14 -20.12 -4.09 -1.21
CA ASP A 14 -21.10 -3.25 -0.51
C ASP A 14 -20.42 -2.19 0.38
N LEU A 15 -19.15 -2.41 0.79
CA LEU A 15 -18.34 -1.43 1.53
C LEU A 15 -17.73 -0.33 0.65
N ILE A 16 -17.89 -0.39 -0.68
CA ILE A 16 -17.30 0.53 -1.65
C ILE A 16 -18.33 1.04 -2.66
N ASP A 17 -19.59 1.19 -2.23
CA ASP A 17 -20.71 1.55 -3.11
C ASP A 17 -20.58 2.99 -3.64
N THR A 18 -19.93 3.86 -2.86
CA THR A 18 -19.61 5.24 -3.24
C THR A 18 -18.12 5.50 -3.43
N GLN A 19 -17.79 6.57 -4.16
CA GLN A 19 -16.39 6.98 -4.35
C GLN A 19 -15.72 7.40 -3.04
N ASP A 20 -16.46 8.02 -2.11
CA ASP A 20 -15.96 8.38 -0.79
C ASP A 20 -15.64 7.13 0.06
N GLU A 21 -16.52 6.13 0.02
CA GLU A 21 -16.27 4.85 0.67
C GLU A 21 -15.07 4.11 0.07
N LEU A 22 -14.90 4.14 -1.25
CA LEU A 22 -13.73 3.58 -1.92
C LEU A 22 -12.43 4.27 -1.47
N ILE A 23 -12.44 5.59 -1.31
CA ILE A 23 -11.30 6.37 -0.82
C ILE A 23 -10.94 5.94 0.62
N VAL A 24 -11.93 5.88 1.51
CA VAL A 24 -11.73 5.47 2.91
C VAL A 24 -11.25 4.01 2.99
N PHE A 25 -11.84 3.12 2.18
CA PHE A 25 -11.45 1.72 2.10
C PHE A 25 -10.00 1.59 1.62
N THR A 26 -9.60 2.33 0.59
CA THR A 26 -8.22 2.34 0.09
C THR A 26 -7.24 2.87 1.14
N LEU A 27 -7.62 3.92 1.88
CA LEU A 27 -6.80 4.44 2.99
C LEU A 27 -6.63 3.38 4.09
N ALA A 28 -7.67 2.62 4.42
CA ALA A 28 -7.58 1.50 5.37
C ALA A 28 -6.63 0.41 4.89
N LEU A 29 -6.66 0.06 3.59
CA LEU A 29 -5.70 -0.87 3.00
C LEU A 29 -4.26 -0.36 3.09
N ILE A 30 -4.03 0.94 2.84
CA ILE A 30 -2.71 1.56 2.98
C ILE A 30 -2.22 1.46 4.43
N MET A 31 -3.07 1.78 5.41
CA MET A 31 -2.70 1.66 6.83
C MET A 31 -2.38 0.21 7.21
N GLY A 32 -3.15 -0.75 6.71
CA GLY A 32 -2.89 -2.18 6.89
C GLY A 32 -1.54 -2.59 6.28
N ALA A 33 -1.27 -2.17 5.05
CA ALA A 33 0.00 -2.43 4.37
C ALA A 33 1.18 -1.80 5.14
N MET A 34 1.05 -0.56 5.60
CA MET A 34 2.08 0.11 6.41
C MET A 34 2.40 -0.65 7.70
N ALA A 35 1.38 -1.20 8.37
CA ALA A 35 1.56 -1.99 9.58
C ALA A 35 2.28 -3.31 9.29
N ILE A 36 1.88 -4.02 8.24
CA ILE A 36 2.56 -5.24 7.78
C ILE A 36 4.01 -4.93 7.43
N ASP A 37 4.26 -3.89 6.64
CA ASP A 37 5.60 -3.45 6.24
C ASP A 37 6.50 -3.14 7.44
N PHE A 38 5.97 -2.43 8.44
CA PHE A 38 6.74 -2.13 9.65
C PHE A 38 7.09 -3.40 10.43
N LEU A 39 6.14 -4.34 10.57
CA LEU A 39 6.38 -5.61 11.23
C LEU A 39 7.41 -6.46 10.47
N THR A 40 7.23 -6.62 9.16
CA THR A 40 8.13 -7.43 8.31
C THR A 40 9.51 -6.81 8.21
N GLY A 41 9.62 -5.48 8.11
CA GLY A 41 10.90 -4.76 8.12
C GLY A 41 11.64 -4.90 9.44
N THR A 42 10.92 -4.83 10.57
CA THR A 42 11.49 -5.03 11.91
C THR A 42 11.99 -6.47 12.07
N LEU A 43 11.22 -7.46 11.62
CA LEU A 43 11.63 -8.87 11.63
C LEU A 43 12.86 -9.12 10.74
N ALA A 44 12.85 -8.57 9.52
CA ALA A 44 13.95 -8.71 8.56
C ALA A 44 15.27 -8.13 9.08
N ALA A 45 15.20 -6.98 9.76
CA ALA A 45 16.37 -6.37 10.39
C ALA A 45 16.87 -7.16 11.61
N LYS A 46 15.96 -7.77 12.40
CA LYS A 46 16.35 -8.59 13.56
C LYS A 46 17.00 -9.91 13.17
N LEU A 47 16.59 -10.52 12.06
CA LEU A 47 17.14 -11.80 11.60
C LEU A 47 18.38 -11.66 10.73
N ASN A 48 18.71 -10.46 10.24
CA ASN A 48 19.92 -10.22 9.47
C ASN A 48 21.11 -9.93 10.41
N PRO A 49 22.12 -10.82 10.50
CA PRO A 49 23.29 -10.62 11.37
C PRO A 49 24.18 -9.45 10.93
N ASN A 50 24.01 -8.95 9.70
CA ASN A 50 24.75 -7.82 9.13
C ASN A 50 24.08 -6.45 9.39
N ILE A 51 22.88 -6.42 9.98
CA ILE A 51 22.15 -5.17 10.27
C ILE A 51 22.25 -4.90 11.77
N GLU A 52 23.07 -3.93 12.17
CA GLU A 52 22.99 -3.40 13.53
C GLU A 52 21.62 -2.72 13.68
N PHE A 53 20.77 -3.25 14.56
CA PHE A 53 19.47 -2.66 14.86
C PHE A 53 19.66 -1.33 15.62
N ARG A 54 19.94 -0.26 14.88
CA ARG A 54 20.09 1.08 15.43
C ARG A 54 18.71 1.70 15.58
N SER A 55 18.33 2.02 16.82
CA SER A 55 17.05 2.67 17.18
C SER A 55 16.69 3.88 16.27
N LYS A 56 17.70 4.64 15.81
CA LYS A 56 17.52 5.76 14.88
C LYS A 56 16.89 5.37 13.54
N GLU A 57 17.25 4.24 12.97
CA GLU A 57 16.69 3.78 11.69
C GLU A 57 15.23 3.36 11.84
N GLY A 58 14.90 2.68 12.95
CA GLY A 58 13.52 2.32 13.29
C GLY A 58 12.62 3.55 13.48
N ILE A 59 13.09 4.55 14.23
CA ILE A 59 12.37 5.81 14.43
C ILE A 59 12.19 6.56 13.10
N ASN A 60 13.22 6.61 12.25
CA ASN A 60 13.12 7.28 10.95
C ASN A 60 12.12 6.58 10.02
N GLY A 61 12.02 5.25 10.11
CA GLY A 61 10.97 4.47 9.44
C GLY A 61 9.56 4.88 9.89
N ILE A 62 9.34 5.01 11.19
CA ILE A 62 8.05 5.43 11.76
C ILE A 62 7.71 6.88 11.35
N ILE A 63 8.66 7.81 11.45
CA ILE A 63 8.46 9.21 11.06
C ILE A 63 8.03 9.31 9.60
N ARG A 64 8.68 8.56 8.71
CA ARG A 64 8.32 8.52 7.28
C ARG A 64 6.90 8.03 7.05
N LYS A 65 6.44 7.01 7.79
CA LYS A 65 5.05 6.51 7.70
C LYS A 65 4.05 7.54 8.23
N ILE A 66 4.33 8.18 9.37
CA ILE A 66 3.48 9.26 9.92
C ILE A 66 3.41 10.44 8.95
N ALA A 67 4.54 10.87 8.39
CA ALA A 67 4.58 11.95 7.40
C ALA A 67 3.74 11.61 6.16
N SER A 68 3.77 10.35 5.74
CA SER A 68 2.96 9.89 4.62
C SER A 68 1.46 9.87 4.93
N ILE A 69 1.06 9.40 6.10
CA ILE A 69 -0.34 9.47 6.55
C ILE A 69 -0.80 10.93 6.62
N ALA A 70 0.03 11.82 7.17
CA ALA A 70 -0.27 13.24 7.24
C ALA A 70 -0.46 13.86 5.84
N LEU A 71 0.39 13.48 4.87
CA LEU A 71 0.25 13.90 3.48
C LEU A 71 -1.06 13.38 2.85
N LEU A 72 -1.35 12.09 2.98
CA LEU A 72 -2.57 11.49 2.43
C LEU A 72 -3.84 12.09 3.04
N ALA A 73 -3.82 12.35 4.35
CA ALA A 73 -4.91 13.01 5.07
C ALA A 73 -5.09 14.47 4.65
N PHE A 74 -4.00 15.20 4.43
CA PHE A 74 -4.03 16.58 3.93
C PHE A 74 -4.61 16.67 2.51
N CYS A 75 -4.39 15.66 1.68
CA CYS A 75 -4.97 15.60 0.34
C CYS A 75 -6.50 15.42 0.33
N ILE A 76 -7.12 14.96 1.43
CA ILE A 76 -8.58 14.80 1.54
C ILE A 76 -9.30 16.16 1.42
N PRO A 77 -9.08 17.16 2.29
CA PRO A 77 -9.72 18.46 2.13
C PRO A 77 -9.27 19.17 0.85
N LEU A 78 -8.04 18.94 0.38
CA LEU A 78 -7.55 19.48 -0.88
C LEU A 78 -8.38 18.97 -2.08
N SER A 79 -8.86 17.72 -2.03
CA SER A 79 -9.68 17.15 -3.09
C SER A 79 -11.02 17.89 -3.26
N ILE A 80 -11.57 18.44 -2.18
CA ILE A 80 -12.84 19.19 -2.20
C ILE A 80 -12.68 20.55 -2.92
N LEU A 81 -11.47 21.09 -2.95
CA LEU A 81 -11.18 22.37 -3.63
C LEU A 81 -11.16 22.23 -5.17
N LEU A 82 -11.12 21.00 -5.68
CA LEU A 82 -11.07 20.75 -7.11
C LEU A 82 -12.50 20.60 -7.68
N PRO A 83 -12.80 21.26 -8.81
CA PRO A 83 -14.13 21.20 -9.42
C PRO A 83 -14.45 19.83 -10.03
N GLU A 84 -15.75 19.58 -10.21
CA GLU A 84 -16.32 18.47 -11.01
C GLU A 84 -15.83 17.05 -10.63
N GLY A 85 -15.58 16.77 -9.35
CA GLY A 85 -15.21 15.43 -8.88
C GLY A 85 -13.80 14.97 -9.28
N ILE A 86 -13.04 15.81 -9.99
CA ILE A 86 -11.64 15.57 -10.37
C ILE A 86 -10.79 15.31 -9.13
N GLY A 87 -11.08 15.99 -8.02
CA GLY A 87 -10.35 15.82 -6.78
C GLY A 87 -10.44 14.41 -6.20
N LEU A 88 -11.63 13.81 -6.20
CA LEU A 88 -11.81 12.45 -5.70
C LEU A 88 -11.09 11.42 -6.59
N GLY A 89 -11.09 11.62 -7.90
CA GLY A 89 -10.33 10.79 -8.84
C GLY A 89 -8.82 10.90 -8.64
N ALA A 90 -8.31 12.13 -8.50
CA ALA A 90 -6.89 12.38 -8.22
C ALA A 90 -6.45 11.77 -6.87
N LEU A 91 -7.31 11.86 -5.85
CA LEU A 91 -7.07 11.26 -4.54
C LEU A 91 -6.98 9.74 -4.63
N GLN A 92 -7.87 9.12 -5.42
CA GLN A 92 -7.86 7.67 -5.63
C GLN A 92 -6.58 7.19 -6.34
N ILE A 93 -6.11 7.93 -7.35
CA ILE A 93 -4.85 7.63 -8.05
C ILE A 93 -3.66 7.73 -7.08
N LEU A 94 -3.61 8.80 -6.29
CA LEU A 94 -2.57 8.99 -5.27
C LEU A 94 -2.55 7.82 -4.28
N TYR A 95 -3.73 7.41 -3.80
CA TYR A 95 -3.87 6.36 -2.80
C TYR A 95 -3.45 5.00 -3.37
N PHE A 96 -3.87 4.67 -4.60
CA PHE A 96 -3.40 3.44 -5.26
C PHE A 96 -1.88 3.44 -5.50
N GLY A 97 -1.32 4.56 -5.93
CA GLY A 97 0.14 4.69 -6.08
C GLY A 97 0.87 4.47 -4.75
N TYR A 98 0.34 5.03 -3.67
CA TYR A 98 0.90 4.84 -2.34
C TYR A 98 0.79 3.39 -1.86
N LEU A 99 -0.38 2.76 -2.04
CA LEU A 99 -0.60 1.34 -1.72
C LEU A 99 0.39 0.45 -2.48
N PHE A 100 0.62 0.72 -3.76
CA PHE A 100 1.60 0.00 -4.57
C PHE A 100 3.01 0.09 -3.98
N PHE A 101 3.45 1.26 -3.52
CA PHE A 101 4.76 1.43 -2.88
C PHE A 101 4.88 0.66 -1.56
N GLU A 102 3.84 0.66 -0.72
CA GLU A 102 3.84 -0.13 0.52
C GLU A 102 3.87 -1.64 0.23
N LEU A 103 3.11 -2.11 -0.76
CA LEU A 103 3.16 -3.51 -1.20
C LEU A 103 4.57 -3.90 -1.67
N LYS A 104 5.23 -3.04 -2.46
CA LYS A 104 6.61 -3.27 -2.89
C LYS A 104 7.56 -3.36 -1.69
N SER A 105 7.43 -2.48 -0.71
CA SER A 105 8.25 -2.49 0.51
C SER A 105 8.06 -3.79 1.32
N ILE A 106 6.82 -4.28 1.44
CA ILE A 106 6.52 -5.58 2.08
C ILE A 106 7.25 -6.72 1.37
N LEU A 107 7.20 -6.77 0.03
CA LEU A 107 7.87 -7.81 -0.75
C LEU A 107 9.39 -7.77 -0.56
N GLU A 108 9.99 -6.57 -0.55
CA GLU A 108 11.42 -6.41 -0.26
C GLU A 108 11.79 -6.92 1.14
N ASN A 109 10.91 -6.75 2.13
CA ASN A 109 11.14 -7.28 3.49
C ASN A 109 10.94 -8.80 3.56
N PHE A 110 10.01 -9.37 2.81
CA PHE A 110 9.85 -10.82 2.70
C PHE A 110 11.03 -11.50 2.02
N ASP A 111 11.58 -10.91 0.96
CA ASP A 111 12.80 -11.42 0.32
C ASP A 111 13.97 -11.46 1.31
N LYS A 112 14.14 -10.42 2.14
CA LYS A 112 15.16 -10.38 3.20
C LYS A 112 14.94 -11.44 4.29
N LEU A 113 13.72 -11.91 4.46
CA LEU A 113 13.36 -12.99 5.39
C LEU A 113 13.53 -14.40 4.77
N GLY A 114 13.91 -14.49 3.49
CA GLY A 114 14.04 -15.76 2.78
C GLY A 114 12.69 -16.40 2.41
N ILE A 115 11.60 -15.64 2.50
CA ILE A 115 10.29 -16.07 2.01
C ILE A 115 10.33 -15.97 0.48
N ASN A 116 10.00 -17.06 -0.21
CA ASN A 116 9.96 -17.05 -1.67
C ASN A 116 8.80 -16.17 -2.15
N THR A 117 9.12 -14.92 -2.52
CA THR A 117 8.17 -13.98 -3.12
C THR A 117 8.26 -13.88 -4.63
N THR A 118 8.92 -14.82 -5.32
CA THR A 118 9.15 -14.78 -6.77
C THR A 118 7.87 -14.59 -7.58
N PHE A 119 6.79 -15.28 -7.23
CA PHE A 119 5.49 -15.13 -7.92
C PHE A 119 4.88 -13.73 -7.75
N PHE A 120 4.92 -13.17 -6.54
CA PHE A 120 4.41 -11.82 -6.29
C PHE A 120 5.30 -10.74 -6.90
N ARG A 121 6.62 -10.95 -6.89
CA ARG A 121 7.60 -10.08 -7.52
C ARG A 121 7.37 -10.01 -9.03
N GLU A 122 7.20 -11.15 -9.70
CA GLU A 122 6.88 -11.19 -11.14
C GLU A 122 5.57 -10.45 -11.46
N PHE A 123 4.54 -10.60 -10.61
CA PHE A 123 3.28 -9.89 -10.77
C PHE A 123 3.44 -8.37 -10.63
N VAL A 124 4.15 -7.91 -9.59
CA VAL A 124 4.41 -6.48 -9.34
C VAL A 124 5.31 -5.87 -10.42
N GLU A 125 6.35 -6.58 -10.83
CA GLU A 125 7.26 -6.14 -11.90
C GLU A 125 6.52 -6.07 -13.24
N LYS A 126 5.59 -6.98 -13.53
CA LYS A 126 4.78 -6.93 -14.76
C LYS A 126 3.85 -5.72 -14.78
N ILE A 127 3.23 -5.38 -13.65
CA ILE A 127 2.42 -4.16 -13.53
C ILE A 127 3.30 -2.91 -13.65
N SER A 128 4.48 -2.90 -13.00
CA SER A 128 5.40 -1.75 -13.05
C SER A 128 6.06 -1.54 -14.41
N ASN A 129 6.34 -2.61 -15.16
CA ASN A 129 7.01 -2.54 -16.47
C ASN A 129 6.05 -2.40 -17.64
N SER A 130 4.75 -2.67 -17.46
CA SER A 130 3.74 -2.36 -18.49
C SER A 130 3.75 -0.87 -18.86
N ASP A 131 4.10 0.00 -17.92
CA ASP A 131 4.18 1.46 -18.09
C ASP A 131 5.43 1.91 -18.90
N LYS A 132 6.43 1.03 -19.11
CA LYS A 132 7.65 1.34 -19.88
C LYS A 132 7.59 0.98 -21.37
N ASN A 133 6.67 0.11 -21.78
CA ASN A 133 6.61 -0.38 -23.16
C ASN A 133 5.74 0.47 -24.11
N ASP A 134 4.97 1.43 -23.60
CA ASP A 134 4.13 2.31 -24.42
C ASP A 134 4.83 3.61 -24.86
N LYS A 135 6.14 3.74 -24.66
CA LYS A 135 6.97 4.85 -25.17
C LYS A 135 7.97 4.39 -26.24
N LYS A 136 7.51 3.66 -27.24
CA LYS A 136 8.33 3.37 -28.42
C LYS A 136 7.58 3.55 -29.73
#